data_AF-A0A7X9GEK7-F1
#
_entry.id   AF-A0A7X9GEK7-F1
#
_cell.length_a   1.000
_cell.length_b   1.000
_cell.length_c   1.000
_cell.angle_alpha   90.00
_cell.angle_beta   90.00
_cell.angle_gamma   90.00
#
_symmetry.space_group_name_H-M   'P 1'
#
loop_
_entity.id
_entity.type
_entity.pdbx_description
1 polymer ?
#
loop_
_entity_poly.entity_id
_entity_poly.type
_entity_poly.pdbx_seq_one_letter_code
_entity_poly.pdbx_strand_id
1 'polypeptide(L)'
;GKVTGLSKLARVVEGYAKRPQLQERLTSQIADSLMNKLNAQGALVVLEAEHMCMTFRGVKKPGSKTVTSAVRGIFRRNKATRAEAFSLIKN
;
A
#
# COMPACT_ATOMS: atom_id res chain seq x y z
N GLY A 1 -17.66 -15.64 -2.49
CA GLY A 1 -16.93 -14.35 -2.35
C GLY A 1 -16.32 -13.95 -3.68
N LYS A 2 -16.19 -12.66 -3.98
CA LYS A 2 -15.60 -12.19 -5.24
C LYS A 2 -14.07 -12.20 -5.12
N VAL A 3 -13.42 -13.03 -5.93
CA VAL A 3 -11.95 -13.17 -5.93
C VAL A 3 -11.40 -12.42 -7.14
N THR A 4 -10.40 -11.56 -6.93
CA THR A 4 -9.66 -10.93 -8.02
C THR A 4 -8.40 -11.71 -8.33
N GLY A 5 -7.99 -11.74 -9.61
CA GLY A 5 -6.73 -12.34 -9.99
C GLY A 5 -5.54 -11.53 -9.45
N LEU A 6 -4.49 -12.22 -9.01
CA LEU A 6 -3.27 -11.59 -8.48
C LEU A 6 -2.66 -10.58 -9.48
N SER A 7 -2.67 -10.91 -10.77
CA SER A 7 -2.18 -10.03 -11.84
C SER A 7 -2.94 -8.70 -11.93
N LYS A 8 -4.21 -8.65 -11.51
CA LYS A 8 -4.99 -7.40 -11.48
C LYS A 8 -4.58 -6.50 -10.33
N LEU A 9 -4.16 -7.05 -9.19
CA LEU A 9 -3.65 -6.26 -8.06
C LEU A 9 -2.38 -5.50 -8.48
N ALA A 10 -1.44 -6.20 -9.14
CA ALA A 10 -0.23 -5.58 -9.67
C ALA A 10 -0.55 -4.44 -10.66
N ARG A 11 -1.49 -4.67 -11.59
CA ARG A 11 -1.94 -3.65 -12.56
C ARG A 11 -2.56 -2.41 -11.91
N VAL A 12 -3.30 -2.58 -10.81
CA VAL A 12 -3.88 -1.44 -10.07
C VAL A 12 -2.77 -0.60 -9.45
N VAL A 13 -1.77 -1.23 -8.83
CA VAL A 13 -0.61 -0.53 -8.27
C VAL A 13 0.13 0.23 -9.37
N GLU A 14 0.43 -0.44 -10.48
CA GLU A 14 1.14 0.14 -11.62
C GLU A 14 0.38 1.33 -12.23
N GLY A 15 -0.93 1.20 -12.41
CA GLY A 15 -1.77 2.26 -12.95
C GLY A 15 -1.78 3.53 -12.08
N TYR A 16 -1.79 3.38 -10.75
CA TYR A 16 -1.71 4.53 -9.85
C TYR A 16 -0.29 5.11 -9.72
N ALA A 17 0.75 4.28 -9.89
CA ALA A 17 2.15 4.69 -9.76
C ALA A 17 2.70 5.43 -10.98
N LYS A 18 2.12 5.22 -12.17
CA LYS A 18 2.54 5.85 -13.44
C LYS A 18 2.15 7.32 -13.61
N ARG A 19 2.31 8.13 -12.56
CA ARG A 19 2.09 9.59 -12.56
C ARG A 19 2.80 10.23 -11.36
N PRO A 20 2.99 11.57 -11.33
CA PRO A 20 3.51 12.25 -10.15
C PRO A 20 2.66 11.94 -8.91
N GLN A 21 3.28 11.39 -7.88
CA GLN A 21 2.60 10.89 -6.68
C GLN A 21 3.32 11.28 -5.40
N LEU A 22 2.52 11.41 -4.35
CA LEU A 22 2.97 11.32 -2.95
C LEU A 22 2.73 9.88 -2.48
N GLN A 23 3.66 9.32 -1.72
CA GLN A 23 3.60 7.90 -1.33
C GLN A 23 2.34 7.60 -0.52
N GLU A 24 1.97 8.49 0.40
CA GLU A 24 0.77 8.42 1.24
C GLU A 24 -0.51 8.42 0.42
N ARG A 25 -0.54 9.23 -0.64
CA ARG A 25 -1.67 9.32 -1.57
C ARG A 25 -1.78 8.05 -2.41
N LEU A 26 -0.66 7.54 -2.93
CA LEU A 26 -0.62 6.29 -3.68
C LEU A 26 -1.16 5.12 -2.85
N THR A 27 -0.65 4.97 -1.63
CA THR A 27 -1.06 3.90 -0.71
C THR A 27 -2.56 3.97 -0.38
N SER A 28 -3.10 5.18 -0.15
CA SER A 28 -4.53 5.38 0.09
C SER A 28 -5.38 5.06 -1.14
N GLN A 29 -4.98 5.53 -2.33
CA GLN A 29 -5.69 5.29 -3.58
C GLN A 29 -5.82 3.80 -3.90
N ILE A 30 -4.76 3.02 -3.66
CA ILE A 30 -4.79 1.57 -3.85
C ILE A 30 -5.79 0.94 -2.88
N ALA A 31 -5.72 1.26 -1.59
CA ALA A 31 -6.63 0.70 -0.58
C ALA A 31 -8.10 1.02 -0.87
N ASP A 32 -8.40 2.27 -1.25
CA ASP A 32 -9.75 2.71 -1.57
C ASP A 32 -10.28 2.05 -2.85
N SER A 33 -9.43 1.86 -3.86
CA SER A 33 -9.78 1.14 -5.09
C SER A 33 -10.15 -0.32 -4.81
N LEU A 34 -9.40 -1.00 -3.94
CA LEU A 34 -9.70 -2.37 -3.51
C LEU A 34 -11.06 -2.47 -2.81
N MET A 35 -11.34 -1.56 -1.88
CA MET A 35 -12.64 -1.50 -1.20
C MET A 35 -13.77 -1.28 -2.21
N ASN A 36 -13.64 -0.29 -3.09
CA ASN A 36 -14.72 0.15 -3.98
C ASN A 36 -14.97 -0.80 -5.17
N LYS A 37 -13.93 -1.41 -5.73
CA LYS A 37 -14.07 -2.27 -6.93
C LYS A 37 -14.37 -3.73 -6.60
N LEU A 38 -13.90 -4.20 -5.44
CA LEU A 38 -14.08 -5.58 -5.01
C LEU A 38 -15.22 -5.74 -3.99
N ASN A 39 -15.77 -4.64 -3.45
CA ASN A 39 -16.68 -4.66 -2.30
C ASN A 39 -16.08 -5.49 -1.15
N ALA A 40 -14.78 -5.30 -0.91
CA ALA A 40 -14.03 -6.07 0.07
C ALA A 40 -14.49 -5.71 1.50
N GLN A 41 -14.44 -6.69 2.40
CA GLN A 41 -14.73 -6.45 3.82
C GLN A 41 -13.66 -5.58 4.50
N GLY A 42 -12.44 -5.60 3.98
CA GLY A 42 -11.33 -4.76 4.40
C GLY A 42 -10.17 -4.85 3.42
N ALA A 43 -9.31 -3.84 3.47
CA ALA A 43 -8.07 -3.79 2.73
C ALA A 43 -6.95 -3.27 3.63
N LEU A 44 -5.78 -3.89 3.54
CA LEU A 44 -4.55 -3.46 4.19
C LEU A 44 -3.46 -3.38 3.11
N VAL A 45 -2.92 -2.17 2.92
CA VAL A 45 -1.88 -1.90 1.93
C VAL A 45 -0.68 -1.34 2.67
N VAL A 46 0.50 -1.93 2.45
CA VAL A 46 1.78 -1.44 2.95
C VAL A 46 2.67 -1.20 1.75
N LEU A 47 3.28 -0.03 1.70
CA LEU A 47 4.18 0.35 0.61
C LEU A 47 5.49 0.84 1.20
N GLU A 48 6.56 0.14 0.85
CA GLU A 48 7.95 0.49 1.15
C GLU A 48 8.63 0.97 -0.14
N ALA A 49 9.24 2.15 -0.10
CA ALA A 49 9.95 2.70 -1.24
C ALA A 49 11.15 3.56 -0.80
N GLU A 50 12.17 3.59 -1.65
CA GLU A 50 13.28 4.54 -1.55
C GLU A 50 13.05 5.73 -2.49
N HIS A 51 13.33 6.93 -1.99
CA HIS A 51 13.11 8.17 -2.73
C HIS A 51 14.42 8.68 -3.31
N MET A 52 14.56 8.58 -4.63
CA MET A 52 15.78 9.00 -5.34
C MET A 52 16.12 10.49 -5.14
N CYS A 53 15.13 11.34 -4.85
CA CYS A 53 15.37 12.74 -4.48
C CYS A 53 16.11 12.92 -3.15
N MET A 54 16.03 11.94 -2.24
CA MET A 54 16.77 11.89 -0.96
C MET A 54 18.13 11.18 -1.11
N THR A 55 18.26 10.33 -2.13
CA THR A 55 19.47 9.56 -2.42
C THR A 55 20.49 10.37 -3.22
N PHE A 56 20.07 11.01 -4.32
CA PHE A 56 20.99 11.70 -5.25
C PHE A 56 21.15 13.19 -4.99
N ARG A 57 20.16 13.83 -4.36
CA ARG A 57 20.12 15.28 -4.14
C ARG A 57 19.77 15.58 -2.68
N GLY A 58 19.99 16.82 -2.25
CA GLY A 58 19.68 17.26 -0.89
C GLY A 58 20.48 16.52 0.19
N VAL A 59 19.77 15.87 1.11
CA VAL A 59 20.31 15.23 2.34
C VAL A 59 21.19 13.99 2.11
N LYS A 60 21.23 13.44 0.89
CA LYS A 60 22.11 12.33 0.46
C LYS A 60 22.11 11.16 1.45
N LYS A 61 20.94 10.57 1.71
CA LYS A 61 20.76 9.40 2.57
C LYS A 61 20.39 8.18 1.72
N PRO A 62 21.37 7.53 1.05
CA PRO A 62 21.11 6.29 0.33
C PRO A 62 20.60 5.21 1.28
N GLY A 63 19.67 4.39 0.80
CA GLY A 63 19.04 3.33 1.61
C GLY A 63 17.98 3.82 2.58
N SER A 64 17.64 5.12 2.58
CA SER A 64 16.52 5.64 3.36
C SER A 64 15.19 5.16 2.77
N LYS A 65 14.55 4.23 3.47
CA LYS A 65 13.25 3.68 3.08
C LYS A 65 12.12 4.39 3.82
N THR A 66 11.11 4.83 3.08
CA THR A 66 9.86 5.34 3.66
C THR A 66 8.81 4.25 3.58
N VAL A 67 8.17 3.95 4.70
CA VAL A 67 7.08 2.99 4.78
C VAL A 67 5.78 3.72 5.05
N THR A 68 4.78 3.48 4.22
CA THR A 68 3.42 4.01 4.41
C THR A 68 2.43 2.86 4.48
N SER A 69 1.31 3.06 5.18
CA SER A 69 0.25 2.06 5.24
C SER A 69 -1.13 2.69 5.17
N ALA A 70 -2.08 1.98 4.56
CA ALA A 70 -3.49 2.34 4.53
C ALA A 70 -4.34 1.14 4.95
N VAL A 71 -5.24 1.38 5.89
CA VAL A 71 -6.09 0.33 6.49
C VAL A 71 -7.56 0.72 6.33
N ARG A 72 -8.39 -0.22 5.87
CA ARG A 72 -9.83 -0.06 5.64
C ARG A 72 -10.64 -1.26 6.15
N GLY A 73 -11.92 -1.02 6.41
CA GLY A 73 -12.88 -2.08 6.76
C GLY A 73 -12.53 -2.87 8.02
N ILE A 74 -12.60 -4.20 7.95
CA ILE A 74 -12.35 -5.09 9.10
C ILE A 74 -10.97 -4.89 9.74
N PHE A 75 -9.93 -4.62 8.95
CA PHE A 75 -8.58 -4.38 9.47
C PHE A 75 -8.49 -3.08 10.28
N ARG A 76 -9.39 -2.11 10.07
CA ARG A 76 -9.43 -0.89 10.88
C ARG A 76 -10.12 -1.12 12.22
N ARG A 77 -11.13 -1.99 12.25
CA ARG A 77 -11.98 -2.26 13.41
C ARG A 77 -11.41 -3.34 14.33
N ASN A 78 -10.80 -4.37 13.76
CA ASN A 78 -10.25 -5.50 14.52
C ASN A 78 -8.72 -5.39 14.62
N LYS A 79 -8.22 -5.13 15.84
CA LYS A 79 -6.78 -5.05 16.11
C LYS A 79 -6.07 -6.39 15.93
N ALA A 80 -6.70 -7.52 16.26
CA ALA A 80 -6.09 -8.85 16.18
C ALA A 80 -5.83 -9.24 14.72
N THR A 81 -6.85 -9.13 13.85
CA THR A 81 -6.70 -9.39 12.41
C THR A 81 -5.67 -8.47 11.75
N ARG A 82 -5.58 -7.20 12.20
CA ARG A 82 -4.55 -6.28 11.72
C ARG A 82 -3.15 -6.70 12.15
N ALA A 83 -2.98 -7.14 13.40
CA ALA A 83 -1.69 -7.62 13.92
C ALA A 83 -1.22 -8.87 13.17
N GLU A 84 -2.13 -9.82 12.94
CA GLU A 84 -1.88 -11.01 12.13
C GLU A 84 -1.41 -10.64 10.71
N ALA A 85 -2.14 -9.76 10.02
CA ALA A 85 -1.77 -9.31 8.68
C ALA A 85 -0.38 -8.63 8.63
N PHE A 86 -0.05 -7.79 9.62
CA PHE A 86 1.28 -7.17 9.68
C PHE A 86 2.39 -8.18 9.97
N SER A 87 2.12 -9.24 10.75
CA SER A 87 3.10 -10.29 11.00
C SER A 87 3.44 -11.09 9.73
N LEU A 88 2.45 -11.32 8.87
CA LEU A 88 2.64 -12.03 7.59
C LEU A 88 3.42 -11.21 6.55
N ILE A 89 3.37 -9.88 6.62
CA ILE A 89 4.08 -8.98 5.69
C ILE A 89 5.55 -8.78 6.07
N LYS A 90 5.91 -9.00 7.34
CA LYS A 90 7.26 -8.76 7.88
C LYS A 90 8.22 -9.96 7.80
N ASN A 91 7.77 -11.09 7.25
CA ASN A 91 8.59 -12.29 7.04
C ASN A 91 9.23 -12.30 5.65
#